data_AF-A0A930TT60-F1
#
_entry.id   AF-A0A930TT60-F1
#
_cell.length_a   1.000
_cell.length_b   1.000
_cell.length_c   1.000
_cell.angle_alpha   90.00
_cell.angle_beta   90.00
_cell.angle_gamma   90.00
#
_symmetry.space_group_name_H-M   'P 1'
#
loop_
_entity.id
_entity.type
_entity.pdbx_description
1 polymer ?
#
loop_
_entity_poly.entity_id
_entity_poly.type
_entity_poly.pdbx_seq_one_letter_code
_entity_poly.pdbx_strand_id
1 'polypeptide(L)' 'MARLRTPTPIVSLALKRRGEGMGVRASGRVLHTSDSSILRWQQRLAEQADEGSPP' A
#
# COMPACT_ATOMS: atom_id res chain seq x y z
N MET A 1 14.05 8.17 5.67
CA MET A 1 12.79 8.03 4.89
C MET A 1 13.07 7.26 3.61
N ALA A 2 12.65 6.00 3.51
CA ALA A 2 12.85 5.20 2.29
C ALA A 2 12.07 5.85 1.14
N ARG A 3 12.77 6.36 0.12
CA ARG A 3 12.12 6.89 -1.10
C ARG A 3 11.32 5.75 -1.72
N LEU A 4 10.00 5.91 -1.78
CA LEU A 4 9.16 5.02 -2.56
C LEU A 4 9.61 5.17 -4.02
N ARG A 5 10.02 4.05 -4.63
CA ARG A 5 10.33 4.00 -6.08
C ARG A 5 9.10 4.38 -6.92
N THR A 6 7.92 4.29 -6.32
CA THR A 6 6.62 4.66 -6.86
C THR A 6 6.15 5.98 -6.23
N PRO A 7 5.54 6.89 -7.00
CA PRO A 7 5.00 8.14 -6.46
C PRO A 7 4.07 7.90 -5.25
N THR A 8 4.26 8.68 -4.19
CA THR A 8 3.41 8.68 -2.98
C THR A 8 1.90 8.67 -3.28
N PRO A 9 1.35 9.49 -4.21
CA PRO A 9 -0.09 9.48 -4.47
C PRO A 9 -0.62 8.13 -4.98
N ILE A 10 0.18 7.39 -5.75
CA ILE A 10 -0.21 6.06 -6.24
C ILE A 10 -0.27 5.07 -5.08
N VAL A 11 0.72 5.11 -4.18
CA VAL A 11 0.76 4.26 -3.00
C VAL A 11 -0.42 4.56 -2.06
N SER A 12 -0.67 5.84 -1.77
CA SER A 12 -1.80 6.27 -0.94
C SER A 12 -3.15 5.85 -1.53
N LEU A 13 -3.32 6.01 -2.84
CA LEU A 13 -4.55 5.59 -3.53
C LEU A 13 -4.72 4.07 -3.48
N ALA A 14 -3.66 3.29 -3.70
CA ALA A 14 -3.68 1.83 -3.60
C ALA A 14 -4.12 1.36 -2.21
N LEU A 15 -3.52 1.93 -1.16
CA LEU A 15 -3.84 1.58 0.22
C LEU A 15 -5.27 1.97 0.59
N LYS A 16 -5.74 3.14 0.15
CA LYS A 16 -7.13 3.57 0.32
C LYS A 16 -8.11 2.60 -0.33
N ARG A 17 -7.90 2.25 -1.61
CA ARG A 17 -8.75 1.29 -2.32
C ARG A 17 -8.79 -0.07 -1.65
N ARG A 18 -7.64 -0.54 -1.11
CA ARG A 18 -7.58 -1.78 -0.35
C ARG A 18 -8.37 -1.69 0.96
N GLY A 19 -8.29 -0.57 1.68
CA GLY A 19 -9.08 -0.30 2.88
C GLY A 19 -10.59 -0.23 2.60
N GLU A 20 -10.98 0.25 1.41
CA GLU A 20 -12.37 0.26 0.92
C GLU A 20 -12.88 -1.13 0.49
N GLY A 21 -12.09 -2.20 0.67
CA GLY A 21 -12.48 -3.57 0.34
C GLY A 21 -12.17 -4.00 -1.10
N MET A 22 -11.47 -3.18 -1.88
CA MET A 22 -11.05 -3.58 -3.22
C MET A 22 -10.03 -4.73 -3.16
N GLY A 23 -10.23 -5.76 -3.99
CA GLY A 23 -9.31 -6.88 -4.10
C GLY A 23 -7.94 -6.48 -4.68
N VAL A 24 -6.87 -7.13 -4.23
CA VAL A 24 -5.48 -6.78 -4.61
C VAL A 24 -5.26 -6.80 -6.13
N ARG A 25 -5.82 -7.78 -6.84
CA ARG A 25 -5.73 -7.87 -8.31
C ARG A 25 -6.50 -6.74 -9.00
N ALA A 26 -7.66 -6.36 -8.47
CA ALA A 26 -8.45 -5.26 -9.02
C ALA A 26 -7.71 -3.92 -8.85
N SER A 27 -7.15 -3.69 -7.66
CA SER A 27 -6.32 -2.50 -7.39
C SER A 27 -5.08 -2.45 -8.29
N GLY A 28 -4.41 -3.59 -8.51
CA GLY A 28 -3.26 -3.68 -9.43
C GLY A 28 -3.62 -3.27 -10.87
N ARG A 29 -4.77 -3.73 -11.37
CA ARG A 29 -5.27 -3.35 -12.70
C ARG A 29 -5.61 -1.87 -12.81
N VAL A 30 -6.33 -1.32 -11.83
CA VAL A 30 -6.76 0.11 -11.86
C VAL A 30 -5.55 1.04 -11.79
N LEU A 31 -4.52 0.66 -11.03
CA LEU A 31 -3.35 1.50 -10.80
C LEU A 31 -2.15 1.15 -11.70
N HIS A 32 -2.35 0.26 -12.67
CA HIS A 32 -1.29 -0.23 -13.57
C HIS A 32 -0.01 -0.65 -12.84
N THR A 33 -0.18 -1.31 -11.69
CA THR A 33 0.91 -1.77 -10.82
C THR A 33 0.78 -3.26 -10.53
N SER A 34 1.88 -3.90 -10.15
CA SER A 34 1.82 -5.30 -9.71
C SER A 34 1.07 -5.42 -8.39
N ASP A 35 0.30 -6.50 -8.26
CA ASP A 35 -0.33 -6.95 -7.02
C ASP A 35 0.70 -7.14 -5.89
N SER A 36 1.87 -7.68 -6.23
CA SER A 36 3.01 -7.83 -5.32
C SER A 36 3.52 -6.50 -4.75
N SER A 37 3.47 -5.41 -5.53
CA SER A 37 3.84 -4.07 -5.03
C SER A 37 2.83 -3.56 -4.02
N ILE A 38 1.53 -3.78 -4.29
CA ILE A 38 0.46 -3.39 -3.38
C ILE A 38 0.57 -4.15 -2.05
N LEU A 39 0.80 -5.46 -2.09
CA LEU A 39 1.02 -6.26 -0.88
C LEU A 39 2.20 -5.75 -0.07
N ARG A 40 3.32 -5.44 -0.73
CA ARG A 40 4.51 -4.88 -0.07
C ARG A 40 4.22 -3.54 0.60
N TRP A 41 3.42 -2.67 -0.03
CA TRP A 41 3.04 -1.39 0.59
C TRP A 41 2.13 -1.60 1.80
N GLN A 42 1.17 -2.53 1.72
CA GLN A 42 0.31 -2.87 2.86
C GLN A 42 1.13 -3.40 4.04
N GLN A 43 2.07 -4.30 3.76
CA GLN A 43 2.96 -4.85 4.79
C GLN A 43 3.78 -3.76 5.46
N ARG A 44 4.42 -2.87 4.70
CA ARG A 44 5.18 -1.75 5.25
C ARG A 44 4.34 -0.80 6.08
N LEU A 45 3.09 -0.56 5.67
CA LEU A 45 2.18 0.26 6.46
C LEU A 45 1.84 -0.41 7.79
N ALA A 46 1.62 -1.74 7.79
CA ALA A 46 1.37 -2.49 9.01
C ALA A 46 2.58 -2.51 9.94
N GLU A 47 3.79 -2.71 9.40
CA GLU A 47 5.05 -2.63 10.16
C GLU A 47 5.23 -1.24 10.83
N GLN A 48 4.91 -0.16 10.11
CA GLN A 48 4.98 1.20 10.66
C GLN A 48 3.90 1.49 11.70
N ALA A 49 2.71 0.88 11.57
CA ALA A 49 1.65 1.02 12.55
C ALA A 49 1.97 0.27 13.86
N ASP A 50 2.62 -0.89 13.75
CA ASP A 50 3.12 -1.66 14.89
C ASP A 50 4.25 -0.93 15.62
N GLU A 51 5.23 -0.39 14.88
CA GLU A 51 6.34 0.41 15.43
C GLU A 51 5.89 1.72 16.11
N GLY A 52 4.72 2.26 15.71
CA GLY A 52 4.15 3.49 16.24
C GLY A 52 3.26 3.34 17.47
N SER A 53 3.04 2.12 17.98
CA SER A 53 2.22 1.89 19.17
C SER A 53 3.08 2.06 20.44
N PRO A 54 2.77 3.02 21.34
CA PRO A 54 3.43 3.06 22.65
C PRO A 54 3.00 1.83 23.48
N PRO A 55 3.89 1.30 24.33
CA PRO A 55 3.61 0.13 25.17
C PRO A 55 2.47 0.37 26.18
#